data_AF-A0A848S6G4-F1
#
_entry.id   AF-A0A848S6G4-F1
#
_cell.length_a   1.000
_cell.length_b   1.000
_cell.length_c   1.000
_cell.angle_alpha   90.00
_cell.angle_beta   90.00
_cell.angle_gamma   90.00
#
_symmetry.space_group_name_H-M   'P 1'
#
loop_
_entity.id
_entity.type
_entity.pdbx_description
1 polymer ?
#
loop_
_entity_poly.entity_id
_entity_poly.type
_entity_poly.pdbx_seq_one_letter_code
_entity_poly.pdbx_strand_id
1 'polypeptide(L)'
;LPILVLGFVLRYIIKDKSLDNWSLFAFSSIIGGGLANVYDRIVYGSVTDFLFIDLGGVFKTGIFNMADLSVTTGMIILIIFSFKKKA
;
A
#
# COMPACT_ATOMS: atom_id res chain seq x y z
N LEU A 1 2.98 13.44 -7.34
CA LEU A 1 1.93 12.42 -7.60
C LEU A 1 1.57 11.59 -6.36
N PRO A 2 2.47 10.83 -5.70
CA PRO A 2 2.09 9.93 -4.60
C PRO A 2 1.42 10.65 -3.41
N ILE A 3 1.92 11.82 -3.01
CA ILE A 3 1.32 12.63 -1.92
C ILE A 3 -0.14 13.00 -2.22
N LEU A 4 -0.46 13.33 -3.47
CA LEU A 4 -1.83 13.68 -3.87
C LEU A 4 -2.77 12.47 -3.79
N VAL A 5 -2.31 11.31 -4.24
CA VAL A 5 -3.07 10.05 -4.15
C VAL A 5 -3.33 9.69 -2.69
N LEU A 6 -2.29 9.74 -1.85
CA LEU A 6 -2.44 9.46 -0.41
C LEU A 6 -3.40 10.44 0.28
N GLY A 7 -3.33 11.73 -0.06
CA GLY A 7 -4.27 12.74 0.45
C GLY A 7 -5.71 12.49 0.02
N PHE A 8 -5.93 12.06 -1.23
CA PHE A 8 -7.26 11.70 -1.71
C PHE A 8 -7.82 10.46 -1.00
N VAL A 9 -7.02 9.39 -0.88
CA VAL A 9 -7.43 8.16 -0.19
C VAL A 9 -7.69 8.44 1.29
N LEU A 10 -6.85 9.24 1.95
CA LEU A 10 -7.07 9.65 3.34
C LEU A 10 -8.39 10.41 3.50
N ARG A 11 -8.66 11.37 2.60
CA ARG A 11 -9.93 12.10 2.59
C ARG A 11 -11.12 11.16 2.39
N TYR A 12 -10.99 10.16 1.51
CA TYR A 12 -12.02 9.17 1.25
C TYR A 12 -12.36 8.36 2.51
N ILE A 13 -11.35 7.82 3.22
CA ILE A 13 -11.55 7.07 4.47
C ILE A 13 -12.22 7.93 5.56
N ILE A 14 -11.82 9.20 5.69
CA ILE A 14 -12.38 10.09 6.72
C ILE A 14 -13.85 10.41 6.42
N LYS A 15 -14.19 10.59 5.14
CA LYS A 15 -15.54 10.98 4.69
C LYS A 15 -16.51 9.81 4.62
N ASP A 16 -16.05 8.65 4.18
CA ASP A 16 -16.90 7.46 4.04
C ASP A 16 -16.86 6.62 5.31
N LYS A 17 -17.90 6.76 6.14
CA LYS A 17 -18.06 5.97 7.38
C LYS A 17 -18.71 4.60 7.14
N SER A 18 -19.04 4.26 5.89
CA SER A 18 -19.65 2.98 5.52
C SER A 18 -18.63 1.91 5.12
N LEU A 19 -17.34 2.23 5.24
CA LEU A 19 -16.25 1.29 5.01
C LEU A 19 -16.29 0.16 6.03
N ASP A 20 -16.29 -1.07 5.54
CA ASP A 20 -16.14 -2.25 6.39
C ASP A 20 -14.70 -2.35 6.93
N ASN A 21 -14.53 -3.15 7.98
CA ASN A 21 -13.24 -3.28 8.66
C ASN A 21 -12.11 -3.76 7.74
N TRP A 22 -12.40 -4.59 6.73
CA TRP A 22 -11.38 -5.06 5.77
C TRP A 22 -10.96 -3.94 4.83
N SER A 23 -11.91 -3.19 4.29
CA SER A 23 -11.61 -2.00 3.49
C SER A 23 -10.82 -0.97 4.29
N LEU A 24 -11.19 -0.72 5.55
CA LEU A 24 -10.48 0.22 6.42
C LEU A 24 -9.04 -0.21 6.69
N PHE A 25 -8.84 -1.50 7.03
CA PHE A 25 -7.50 -2.06 7.21
C PHE A 25 -6.68 -1.94 5.93
N ALA A 26 -7.26 -2.28 4.79
CA ALA A 26 -6.59 -2.26 3.50
C ALA A 26 -6.16 -0.84 3.08
N PHE A 27 -7.07 0.15 3.20
CA PHE A 27 -6.73 1.54 2.94
C PHE A 27 -5.70 2.08 3.93
N SER A 28 -5.77 1.69 5.21
CA SER A 28 -4.78 2.09 6.22
C SER A 28 -3.39 1.56 5.89
N SER A 29 -3.27 0.31 5.42
CA SER A 29 -2.01 -0.28 4.96
C SER A 29 -1.43 0.46 3.75
N ILE A 30 -2.27 0.79 2.76
CA ILE A 30 -1.87 1.58 1.58
C ILE A 30 -1.36 2.96 1.99
N ILE A 31 -2.08 3.66 2.85
CA ILE A 31 -1.68 4.99 3.32
C ILE A 31 -0.39 4.89 4.13
N GLY A 32 -0.30 3.96 5.09
CA GLY A 32 0.87 3.80 5.95
C GLY A 32 2.14 3.50 5.16
N GLY A 33 2.08 2.53 4.23
CA GLY A 33 3.23 2.21 3.37
C GLY A 33 3.59 3.38 2.44
N GLY A 34 2.60 4.03 1.83
CA GLY A 34 2.85 5.21 1.00
C GLY A 34 3.47 6.38 1.78
N LEU A 35 3.02 6.63 3.01
CA LEU A 35 3.58 7.66 3.88
C LEU A 35 5.02 7.36 4.30
N ALA A 36 5.35 6.11 4.63
CA ALA A 36 6.74 5.72 4.93
C ALA A 36 7.66 5.97 3.72
N ASN A 37 7.24 5.57 2.53
CA ASN A 37 7.98 5.83 1.29
C ASN A 37 8.09 7.33 0.93
N VAL A 38 7.11 8.15 1.32
CA VAL A 38 7.17 9.62 1.17
C VAL A 38 8.12 10.23 2.20
N TYR A 39 8.06 9.76 3.44
CA TYR A 39 8.96 10.18 4.51
C TYR A 39 10.43 9.97 4.11
N ASP A 40 10.75 8.77 3.60
CA ASP A 40 12.11 8.47 3.16
C ASP A 40 12.59 9.44 2.08
N ARG A 41 11.74 9.75 1.09
CA ARG A 41 12.07 10.72 0.04
C ARG A 41 12.29 12.14 0.57
N ILE A 42 11.54 12.55 1.59
CA ILE A 42 11.65 13.90 2.17
C ILE A 42 12.94 14.00 3.00
N VAL A 43 13.25 12.97 3.79
CA VAL A 43 14.37 13.01 4.76
C VAL A 43 15.70 12.61 4.12
N TYR A 44 15.70 11.58 3.27
CA TYR A 44 16.91 10.98 2.69
C TYR A 44 17.06 11.25 1.19
N GLY A 45 16.08 11.85 0.54
CA GLY A 45 16.10 12.16 -0.90
C GLY A 45 15.81 10.96 -1.82
N SER A 46 15.71 9.75 -1.28
CA SER A 46 15.39 8.52 -1.99
C SER A 46 14.67 7.53 -1.08
N VAL A 47 14.18 6.43 -1.65
CA VAL A 47 13.65 5.29 -0.90
C VAL A 47 14.71 4.21 -0.81
N THR A 48 14.81 3.56 0.35
CA THR A 48 15.75 2.47 0.55
C THR A 48 15.06 1.13 0.32
N ASP A 49 15.40 0.48 -0.79
CA ASP A 49 14.94 -0.88 -1.10
C ASP A 49 15.99 -1.90 -0.65
N PHE A 50 15.57 -2.93 0.09
CA PHE A 50 16.50 -3.85 0.77
C PHE A 50 16.08 -5.32 0.72
N LEU A 51 14.90 -5.63 0.20
CA LEU A 51 14.39 -6.99 0.08
C LEU A 51 14.46 -7.46 -1.36
N PHE A 52 14.92 -8.70 -1.51
CA PHE A 52 14.96 -9.39 -2.79
C PHE A 52 14.70 -10.88 -2.52
N ILE A 53 13.72 -11.45 -3.23
CA ILE A 53 13.34 -12.86 -3.09
C ILE A 53 13.63 -13.57 -4.41
N ASP A 54 14.44 -14.62 -4.33
CA ASP A 54 14.78 -15.52 -5.44
C ASP A 54 14.26 -16.93 -5.12
N LEU A 55 13.29 -17.40 -5.89
CA LEU A 55 12.68 -18.73 -5.77
C LEU A 55 13.25 -19.66 -6.84
N GLY A 56 14.54 -19.95 -6.76
CA GLY A 56 15.18 -20.95 -7.60
C GLY A 56 15.48 -20.48 -9.03
N GLY A 57 15.76 -19.19 -9.22
CA GLY A 57 16.21 -18.63 -10.50
C GLY A 57 15.11 -18.29 -11.49
N VAL A 58 14.01 -19.05 -11.50
CA VAL A 58 12.88 -18.88 -12.43
C VAL A 58 11.95 -17.75 -12.01
N PHE A 59 11.77 -17.57 -10.70
CA PHE A 59 10.95 -16.50 -10.15
C PHE A 59 11.77 -15.63 -9.21
N LYS A 60 11.89 -14.35 -9.57
CA LYS A 60 12.62 -13.35 -8.81
C LYS A 60 11.74 -12.13 -8.66
N THR A 61 11.69 -11.58 -7.46
CA THR A 61 11.05 -10.28 -7.26
C THR A 61 11.97 -9.16 -7.75
N GLY A 62 11.41 -7.95 -7.92
CA GLY A 62 12.23 -6.74 -7.88
C GLY A 62 12.87 -6.56 -6.49
N ILE A 63 13.73 -5.55 -6.35
CA ILE A 63 14.13 -5.08 -5.03
C ILE A 63 13.02 -4.18 -4.50
N PHE A 64 12.57 -4.40 -3.27
CA PHE A 64 11.47 -3.66 -2.65
C PHE A 64 11.71 -3.47 -1.15
N ASN A 65 10.81 -2.79 -0.47
CA ASN A 65 10.86 -2.56 0.97
C ASN A 65 9.55 -2.95 1.69
N MET A 66 9.54 -2.80 3.02
CA MET A 66 8.36 -3.11 3.84
C MET A 66 7.15 -2.19 3.55
N ALA A 67 7.38 -0.95 3.12
CA ALA A 67 6.31 -0.05 2.70
C ALA A 67 5.63 -0.56 1.42
N ASP A 68 6.39 -1.07 0.45
CA ASP A 68 5.84 -1.64 -0.78
C ASP A 68 5.02 -2.91 -0.51
N LEU A 69 5.48 -3.76 0.43
CA LEU A 69 4.69 -4.90 0.88
C LEU A 69 3.38 -4.46 1.52
N SER A 70 3.41 -3.46 2.40
CA SER A 70 2.19 -2.95 3.06
C SER A 70 1.17 -2.41 2.03
N VAL A 71 1.64 -1.63 1.05
CA VAL A 71 0.79 -1.13 -0.04
C VAL A 71 0.21 -2.28 -0.87
N THR A 72 1.05 -3.24 -1.26
CA THR A 72 0.64 -4.37 -2.09
C THR A 72 -0.37 -5.26 -1.37
N THR A 73 -0.13 -5.58 -0.09
CA THR A 73 -1.07 -6.35 0.74
C THR A 73 -2.40 -5.62 0.89
N GLY A 74 -2.39 -4.32 1.17
CA GLY A 74 -3.63 -3.53 1.22
C GLY A 74 -4.38 -3.55 -0.11
N MET A 75 -3.68 -3.41 -1.24
CA MET A 75 -4.30 -3.47 -2.56
C MET A 75 -4.93 -4.84 -2.84
N ILE A 76 -4.25 -5.94 -2.50
CA ILE A 76 -4.78 -7.30 -2.65
C ILE A 76 -6.07 -7.49 -1.82
N ILE A 77 -6.07 -7.02 -0.56
CA ILE A 77 -7.26 -7.09 0.30
C ILE A 77 -8.42 -6.28 -0.31
N LEU A 78 -8.17 -5.04 -0.77
CA LEU A 78 -9.20 -4.24 -1.41
C LEU A 78 -9.80 -4.94 -2.64
N ILE A 79 -8.97 -5.50 -3.50
CA ILE A 79 -9.43 -6.22 -4.70
C ILE A 79 -10.33 -7.39 -4.30
N ILE A 80 -9.88 -8.25 -3.39
CA ILE A 80 -10.62 -9.45 -2.98
C ILE A 80 -11.96 -9.09 -2.34
N PHE A 81 -11.98 -8.11 -1.44
CA PHE A 81 -13.19 -7.74 -0.70
C PHE A 81 -14.14 -6.82 -1.48
N SER A 82 -13.61 -6.01 -2.41
CA SER A 82 -14.45 -5.21 -3.31
C SER A 82 -15.27 -6.08 -4.26
N PHE A 83 -14.77 -7.24 -4.66
CA PHE A 83 -15.55 -8.19 -5.47
C PHE A 83 -16.60 -8.94 -4.64
N LYS A 84 -16.32 -9.23 -3.36
CA LYS A 84 -17.28 -9.89 -2.47
C LYS A 84 -18.49 -9.03 -2.12
N LYS A 85 -18.35 -7.71 -2.00
CA LYS A 85 -19.48 -6.81 -1.68
C LYS A 85 -20.51 -6.68 -2.82
N LYS A 86 -20.17 -7.16 -4.01
CA LYS A 86 -21.01 -7.11 -5.23
C LYS A 86 -21.64 -8.46 -5.60
N ALA A 87 -21.32 -9.53 -4.89
CA ALA A 87 -21.82 -10.89 -5.15
C ALA A 87 -22.98 -11.26 -4.21
#